data_AF-A0A0E0PC78-F1
#
_entry.id   AF-A0A0E0PC78-F1
#
_cell.length_a   1.000
_cell.length_b   1.000
_cell.length_c   1.000
_cell.angle_alpha   90.00
_cell.angle_beta   90.00
_cell.angle_gamma   90.00
#
_symmetry.space_group_name_H-M   'P 1'
#
loop_
_entity.id
_entity.type
_entity.pdbx_description
1 polymer ?
#
loop_
_entity_poly.entity_id
_entity_poly.type
_entity_poly.pdbx_seq_one_letter_code
_entity_poly.pdbx_strand_id
1 'polypeptide(L)'
;MASSSPTNAAAAARRVPPPCWTPDETLALARAYTARRLAVGRAHLTSADWAAVADAATPTKTARQCRHKVEKLRRRLRSKRRRPCPLLDAIDLLDGPSPSASPSQSPSPPPPASPPPLPPAPSSPPPKKRRLPDADADADAEDDGESDVVKALRAIGEGFLRAEQRRMEAARKTQQMRMEMALRHLDSQRRLMEALVDRIIDSLE
;
A
#
# COMPACT_ATOMS: atom_id res chain seq x y z
N MET A 1 29.63 59.07 37.72
CA MET A 1 29.78 57.68 37.23
C MET A 1 29.04 56.78 38.21
N ALA A 2 27.87 56.27 37.84
CA ALA A 2 27.13 55.30 38.65
C ALA A 2 27.08 54.00 37.85
N SER A 3 27.86 53.02 38.31
CA SER A 3 27.84 51.65 37.81
C SER A 3 26.62 50.96 38.39
N SER A 4 25.74 50.46 37.52
CA SER A 4 24.66 49.56 37.89
C SER A 4 24.84 48.27 37.11
N SER A 5 25.49 47.29 37.73
CA SER A 5 25.40 45.89 37.33
C SER A 5 24.13 45.29 37.94
N PRO A 6 23.32 44.53 37.19
CA PRO A 6 22.45 43.53 37.79
C PRO A 6 23.16 42.16 37.78
N THR A 7 23.62 41.76 38.96
CA THR A 7 23.66 40.37 39.46
C THR A 7 22.22 39.86 39.60
N ASN A 8 21.84 38.58 39.54
CA ASN A 8 22.46 37.31 39.20
C ASN A 8 21.28 36.30 39.10
N ALA A 9 21.50 35.20 38.37
CA ALA A 9 20.90 33.88 38.57
C ALA A 9 19.38 33.72 38.84
N ALA A 10 18.67 33.08 37.90
CA ALA A 10 18.03 31.76 38.12
C ALA A 10 16.96 31.43 37.06
N ALA A 11 17.36 30.72 36.01
CA ALA A 11 16.53 29.65 35.45
C ALA A 11 17.40 28.78 34.55
N ALA A 12 18.18 27.92 35.20
CA ALA A 12 18.81 26.78 34.57
C ALA A 12 17.73 25.84 33.98
N ALA A 13 17.36 26.05 32.72
CA ALA A 13 16.75 25.01 31.89
C ALA A 13 17.82 24.49 30.91
N ARG A 14 18.74 23.70 31.48
CA ARG A 14 19.31 22.48 30.91
C ARG A 14 19.42 22.44 29.37
N ARG A 15 20.66 22.56 28.88
CA ARG A 15 21.07 22.17 27.52
C ARG A 15 20.43 20.84 27.10
N VAL A 16 19.63 20.86 26.03
CA VAL A 16 19.35 19.67 25.21
C VAL A 16 19.49 20.08 23.74
N PRO A 17 20.64 19.78 23.08
CA PRO A 17 20.81 19.99 21.65
C PRO A 17 20.40 18.70 20.90
N PRO A 18 19.20 18.70 20.30
CA PRO A 18 19.07 18.51 18.86
C PRO A 18 18.20 19.64 18.26
N PRO A 19 18.00 19.72 16.93
CA PRO A 19 17.00 20.63 16.37
C PRO A 19 15.63 20.30 16.96
N CYS A 20 15.24 21.03 18.01
CA CYS A 20 13.97 20.92 18.70
C CYS A 20 12.91 21.49 17.77
N TRP A 21 12.43 20.64 16.87
CA TRP A 21 11.23 20.92 16.11
C TRP A 21 10.12 21.26 17.10
N THR A 22 9.77 22.54 17.18
CA THR A 22 8.65 22.98 18.00
C THR A 22 7.34 22.43 17.39
N PRO A 23 6.25 22.37 18.18
CA PRO A 23 4.95 21.96 17.64
C PRO A 23 4.52 22.87 16.48
N ASP A 24 4.72 24.17 16.62
CA ASP A 24 4.40 25.17 15.61
C ASP A 24 5.27 25.04 14.36
N GLU A 25 6.60 24.91 14.50
CA GLU A 25 7.51 24.62 13.38
C GLU A 25 7.11 23.33 12.64
N THR A 26 6.65 22.31 13.40
CA THR A 26 6.22 21.04 12.81
C THR A 26 4.89 21.18 12.05
N LEU A 27 3.97 22.00 12.54
CA LEU A 27 2.70 22.30 11.87
C LEU A 27 2.92 23.15 10.60
N ALA A 28 3.75 24.18 10.68
CA ALA A 28 4.17 25.00 9.55
C ALA A 28 4.84 24.13 8.46
N LEU A 29 5.75 23.24 8.85
CA LEU A 29 6.36 22.27 7.94
C LEU A 29 5.34 21.32 7.29
N ALA A 30 4.38 20.81 8.06
CA ALA A 30 3.35 19.95 7.51
C ALA A 30 2.51 20.67 6.44
N ARG A 31 2.09 21.91 6.72
CA ARG A 31 1.31 22.75 5.79
C ARG A 31 2.10 23.10 4.52
N ALA A 32 3.33 23.58 4.69
CA ALA A 32 4.21 23.94 3.56
C ALA A 32 4.49 22.72 2.68
N TYR A 33 4.72 21.55 3.30
CA TYR A 33 4.93 20.30 2.60
C TYR A 33 3.69 19.84 1.80
N THR A 34 2.49 19.88 2.40
CA THR A 34 1.26 19.51 1.70
C THR A 34 0.96 20.46 0.56
N ALA A 35 1.11 21.78 0.78
CA ALA A 35 0.91 22.79 -0.25
C ALA A 35 1.87 22.58 -1.43
N ARG A 36 3.17 22.37 -1.16
CA ARG A 36 4.15 22.10 -2.22
C ARG A 36 3.85 20.79 -2.96
N ARG A 37 3.49 19.72 -2.25
CA ARG A 37 3.18 18.44 -2.91
C ARG A 37 1.99 18.57 -3.86
N LEU A 38 0.91 19.21 -3.42
CA LEU A 38 -0.28 19.46 -4.23
C LEU A 38 0.05 20.34 -5.44
N ALA A 39 0.84 21.41 -5.26
CA ALA A 39 1.23 22.31 -6.34
C ALA A 39 2.06 21.63 -7.44
N VAL A 40 2.92 20.66 -7.08
CA VAL A 40 3.76 19.95 -8.06
C VAL A 40 3.05 18.72 -8.65
N GLY A 41 1.97 18.24 -8.03
CA GLY A 41 1.18 17.10 -8.53
C GLY A 41 1.93 15.77 -8.59
N ARG A 42 3.07 15.63 -7.89
CA ARG A 42 3.92 14.42 -7.92
C ARG A 42 4.26 13.93 -6.52
N ALA A 43 4.48 12.63 -6.40
CA ALA A 43 4.79 11.97 -5.12
C ALA A 43 6.17 12.37 -4.53
N HIS A 44 7.12 12.76 -5.38
CA HIS A 44 8.51 13.04 -5.00
C HIS A 44 8.90 14.50 -5.26
N LEU A 45 9.26 15.23 -4.20
CA LEU A 45 9.76 16.60 -4.28
C LEU A 45 11.24 16.61 -4.67
N THR A 46 11.64 17.50 -5.58
CA THR A 46 13.05 17.72 -5.95
C THR A 46 13.78 18.54 -4.89
N SER A 47 15.11 18.67 -5.01
CA SER A 47 15.91 19.50 -4.09
C SER A 47 15.42 20.95 -4.05
N ALA A 48 15.03 21.53 -5.19
CA ALA A 48 14.49 22.87 -5.28
C ALA A 48 13.13 22.98 -4.56
N ASP A 49 12.24 22.00 -4.74
CA ASP A 49 10.96 21.95 -4.01
C ASP A 49 11.19 21.89 -2.50
N TRP A 50 12.19 21.14 -2.03
CA TRP A 50 12.52 21.05 -0.61
C TRP A 50 13.13 22.32 -0.04
N ALA A 51 13.87 23.10 -0.85
CA ALA A 51 14.34 24.43 -0.47
C ALA A 51 13.14 25.37 -0.23
N ALA A 52 12.21 25.44 -1.20
CA ALA A 52 11.00 26.23 -1.07
C ALA A 52 10.13 25.82 0.14
N VAL A 53 10.07 24.52 0.47
CA VAL A 53 9.40 24.03 1.69
C VAL A 53 10.09 24.52 2.95
N ALA A 54 11.42 24.55 2.99
CA ALA A 54 12.16 25.05 4.15
C ALA A 54 11.95 26.56 4.34
N ASP A 55 12.05 27.33 3.26
CA ASP A 55 11.86 28.79 3.26
C ASP A 55 10.46 29.17 3.78
N ALA A 56 9.43 28.42 3.37
CA ALA A 56 8.05 28.66 3.80
C ALA A 56 7.73 28.11 5.21
N ALA A 57 8.42 27.07 5.67
CA ALA A 57 8.08 26.39 6.93
C ALA A 57 8.82 26.96 8.14
N THR A 58 10.14 27.10 8.03
CA THR A 58 11.00 27.46 9.16
C THR A 58 12.29 28.11 8.66
N PRO A 59 12.63 29.34 9.08
CA PRO A 59 13.92 29.92 8.72
C PRO A 59 15.10 29.26 9.44
N THR A 60 14.84 28.45 10.48
CA THR A 60 15.87 27.87 11.36
C THR A 60 16.35 26.47 10.95
N LYS A 61 15.71 25.84 9.95
CA LYS A 61 16.02 24.45 9.54
C LYS A 61 16.32 24.38 8.06
N THR A 62 17.27 23.52 7.69
CA THR A 62 17.64 23.34 6.28
C THR A 62 16.65 22.43 5.54
N ALA A 63 16.59 22.56 4.21
CA ALA A 63 15.80 21.68 3.32
C ALA A 63 15.98 20.19 3.63
N ARG A 64 17.22 19.76 3.91
CA ARG A 64 17.53 18.37 4.28
C ARG A 64 16.90 17.97 5.63
N GLN A 65 16.95 18.85 6.63
CA GLN A 65 16.32 18.61 7.93
C GLN A 65 14.80 18.55 7.82
N CYS A 66 14.20 19.45 7.03
CA CYS A 66 12.77 19.45 6.69
C CYS A 66 12.34 18.13 6.05
N ARG A 67 13.07 17.68 5.01
CA ARG A 67 12.84 16.38 4.37
C ARG A 67 12.88 15.23 5.36
N HIS A 68 13.94 15.17 6.18
CA HIS A 68 14.12 14.08 7.15
C HIS A 68 13.01 14.07 8.21
N LYS A 69 12.57 15.25 8.66
CA LYS A 69 11.45 15.39 9.59
C LYS A 69 10.14 14.92 8.97
N VAL A 70 9.82 15.34 7.75
CA VAL A 70 8.62 14.88 7.02
C VAL A 70 8.65 13.37 6.80
N GLU A 71 9.80 12.79 6.43
CA GLU A 71 9.96 11.34 6.32
C GLU A 71 9.73 10.61 7.66
N LYS A 72 10.17 11.20 8.79
CA LYS A 72 9.92 10.66 10.13
C LYS A 72 8.44 10.77 10.52
N LEU A 73 7.77 11.88 10.20
CA LEU A 73 6.33 12.05 10.42
C LEU A 73 5.51 11.04 9.61
N ARG A 74 5.80 10.89 8.32
CA ARG A 74 5.15 9.89 7.45
C ARG A 74 5.35 8.46 7.98
N ARG A 75 6.54 8.12 8.44
CA ARG A 75 6.81 6.81 9.09
C ARG A 75 5.96 6.61 10.34
N ARG A 76 5.95 7.57 11.26
CA ARG A 76 5.12 7.50 12.49
C ARG A 76 3.63 7.37 12.18
N LEU A 77 3.13 8.10 11.18
CA LEU A 77 1.73 8.00 10.75
C LEU A 77 1.41 6.62 10.17
N ARG A 78 2.26 6.09 9.28
CA ARG A 78 2.10 4.73 8.75
C ARG A 78 2.14 3.66 9.85
N SER A 79 3.03 3.80 10.83
CA SER A 79 3.09 2.90 11.99
C SER A 79 1.87 3.04 12.91
N LYS A 80 1.37 4.26 13.12
CA LYS A 80 0.16 4.53 13.90
C LYS A 80 -1.09 3.99 13.20
N ARG A 81 -1.12 4.01 11.85
CA ARG A 81 -2.18 3.43 11.01
C ARG A 81 -2.16 1.91 10.91
N ARG A 82 -1.12 1.23 11.40
CA ARG A 82 -1.20 -0.21 11.70
C ARG A 82 -2.09 -0.51 12.92
N ARG A 83 -2.59 0.51 13.62
CA ARG A 83 -3.83 0.43 14.40
C ARG A 83 -4.99 0.83 13.48
N PRO A 84 -6.06 0.02 13.36
CA PRO A 84 -7.18 0.32 12.47
C PRO A 84 -7.71 1.73 12.70
N CYS A 85 -7.59 2.61 11.71
CA CYS A 85 -8.07 3.99 11.77
C CYS A 85 -8.96 4.26 10.54
N PRO A 86 -10.22 3.82 10.58
CA PRO A 86 -11.09 3.77 9.39
C PRO A 86 -11.30 5.14 8.72
N LEU A 87 -11.23 6.23 9.49
CA LEU A 87 -11.40 7.60 8.97
C LEU A 87 -10.25 8.04 8.06
N LEU A 88 -8.99 7.71 8.39
CA LEU A 88 -7.84 8.10 7.58
C LEU A 88 -7.66 7.18 6.37
N ASP A 89 -8.06 5.91 6.48
CA ASP A 89 -8.02 4.96 5.37
C ASP A 89 -9.06 5.29 4.29
N ALA A 90 -10.18 5.90 4.67
CA ALA A 90 -11.15 6.44 3.72
C ALA A 90 -10.60 7.65 2.95
N ILE A 91 -9.85 8.54 3.61
CA ILE A 91 -9.25 9.74 2.99
C ILE A 91 -8.15 9.36 2.00
N ASP A 92 -7.30 8.39 2.32
CA ASP A 92 -6.28 7.87 1.39
C ASP A 92 -6.88 7.14 0.17
N LEU A 93 -8.07 6.54 0.33
CA LEU A 93 -8.79 5.93 -0.79
C LEU A 93 -9.32 7.00 -1.78
N LEU A 94 -9.53 8.23 -1.31
CA LEU A 94 -9.92 9.38 -2.12
C LEU A 94 -8.69 10.06 -2.80
N ASP A 95 -7.47 9.94 -2.24
CA ASP A 95 -6.23 10.53 -2.79
C ASP A 95 -5.52 9.65 -3.85
N GLY A 96 -5.99 8.41 -4.06
CA GLY A 96 -5.63 7.55 -5.20
C GLY A 96 -4.17 7.00 -5.21
N PRO A 97 -3.96 5.72 -5.51
CA PRO A 97 -2.62 5.22 -5.80
C PRO A 97 -2.18 5.68 -7.20
N SER A 98 -1.21 6.59 -7.24
CA SER A 98 -0.34 6.72 -8.42
C SER A 98 0.32 5.35 -8.69
N PRO A 99 0.36 4.85 -9.94
CA PRO A 99 0.79 3.49 -10.25
C PRO A 99 2.32 3.38 -10.19
N SER A 100 2.88 3.26 -8.99
CA SER A 100 4.26 2.81 -8.82
C SER A 100 4.50 2.25 -7.41
N ALA A 101 3.87 1.13 -7.11
CA ALA A 101 4.32 0.23 -6.05
C ALA A 101 3.68 -1.14 -6.25
N SER A 102 4.28 -1.95 -7.12
CA SER A 102 4.05 -3.40 -7.15
C SER A 102 4.45 -4.01 -5.81
N PRO A 103 3.60 -4.76 -5.11
CA PRO A 103 4.03 -5.63 -4.02
C PRO A 103 4.28 -7.03 -4.61
N SER A 104 5.41 -7.20 -5.28
CA SER A 104 5.96 -8.53 -5.60
C SER A 104 7.21 -8.75 -4.76
N GLN A 105 7.04 -9.25 -3.55
CA GLN A 105 8.07 -10.06 -2.89
C GLN A 105 7.46 -11.44 -2.69
N SER A 106 7.58 -12.26 -3.73
CA SER A 106 7.59 -13.71 -3.58
C SER A 106 9.04 -14.09 -3.25
N PRO A 107 9.31 -14.85 -2.18
CA PRO A 107 10.66 -15.35 -1.94
C PRO A 107 10.99 -16.41 -3.02
N SER A 108 11.99 -16.13 -3.85
CA SER A 108 12.52 -17.10 -4.82
C SER A 108 13.07 -18.34 -4.09
N PRO A 109 12.85 -19.56 -4.59
CA PRO A 109 13.53 -20.75 -4.07
C PRO A 109 15.04 -20.69 -4.37
N PRO A 110 15.90 -21.33 -3.55
CA PRO A 110 17.34 -21.35 -3.80
C PRO A 110 17.66 -22.13 -5.09
N PRO A 111 18.81 -21.86 -5.75
CA PRO A 111 19.22 -22.61 -6.92
C PRO A 111 19.52 -24.08 -6.54
N PRO A 112 19.23 -25.07 -7.40
CA PRO A 112 19.59 -26.44 -7.13
C PRO A 112 21.12 -26.60 -7.15
N ALA A 113 21.64 -27.35 -6.18
CA ALA A 113 23.02 -27.79 -6.15
C ALA A 113 23.34 -28.61 -7.41
N SER A 114 24.56 -28.45 -7.93
CA SER A 114 25.09 -29.17 -9.09
C SER A 114 24.84 -30.69 -8.99
N PRO A 115 24.46 -31.37 -10.09
CA PRO A 115 24.31 -32.82 -10.07
C PRO A 115 25.70 -33.49 -9.95
N PRO A 116 25.85 -34.59 -9.18
CA PRO A 116 27.04 -35.42 -9.23
C PRO A 116 27.14 -36.13 -10.61
N PRO A 117 28.34 -36.51 -11.06
CA PRO A 117 28.53 -37.09 -12.38
C PRO A 117 27.85 -38.47 -12.48
N LEU A 118 27.11 -38.67 -13.57
CA LEU A 118 26.48 -39.94 -13.94
C LEU A 118 27.55 -41.01 -14.26
N PRO A 119 27.38 -42.28 -13.86
CA PRO A 119 28.22 -43.38 -14.34
C PRO A 119 27.88 -43.74 -15.80
N PRO A 120 28.84 -44.30 -16.57
CA PRO A 120 28.60 -44.68 -17.96
C PRO A 120 27.62 -45.84 -18.08
N ALA A 121 26.63 -45.70 -18.96
CA ALA A 121 25.66 -46.74 -19.29
C ALA A 121 26.32 -47.91 -20.05
N PRO A 122 26.08 -49.17 -19.67
CA PRO A 122 26.44 -50.32 -20.48
C PRO A 122 25.43 -50.53 -21.63
N SER A 123 25.98 -50.90 -22.78
CA SER A 123 25.34 -51.15 -24.07
C SER A 123 24.16 -52.13 -24.04
N SER A 124 23.16 -51.81 -24.86
CA SER A 124 21.94 -52.60 -25.14
C SER A 124 22.21 -54.02 -25.66
N PRO A 125 21.34 -55.00 -25.33
CA PRO A 125 21.02 -56.11 -26.22
C PRO A 125 19.57 -56.00 -26.78
N PRO A 126 19.27 -56.60 -27.95
CA PRO A 126 18.07 -56.28 -28.72
C PRO A 126 16.80 -56.98 -28.21
N PRO A 127 15.61 -56.36 -28.30
CA PRO A 127 14.36 -57.03 -27.98
C PRO A 127 13.83 -57.88 -29.15
N LYS A 128 13.25 -59.01 -28.77
CA LYS A 128 12.71 -60.10 -29.58
C LYS A 128 11.50 -59.68 -30.42
N LYS A 129 11.43 -60.25 -31.64
CA LYS A 129 10.26 -60.29 -32.53
C LYS A 129 8.95 -60.57 -31.78
N ARG A 130 7.98 -59.67 -31.90
CA ARG A 130 6.55 -59.98 -31.75
C ARG A 130 5.81 -59.34 -32.92
N ARG A 131 5.15 -60.20 -33.72
CA ARG A 131 4.21 -59.85 -34.78
C ARG A 131 3.07 -58.99 -34.21
N LEU A 132 2.61 -57.99 -34.96
CA LEU A 132 1.30 -57.38 -34.82
C LEU A 132 0.60 -57.41 -36.20
N PRO A 133 -0.73 -57.58 -36.27
CA PRO A 133 -1.48 -57.70 -37.52
C PRO A 133 -1.72 -56.34 -38.17
N ASP A 134 -1.79 -56.34 -39.51
CA ASP A 134 -2.31 -55.25 -40.32
C ASP A 134 -3.83 -55.11 -40.09
N ALA A 135 -4.30 -53.89 -39.84
CA ALA A 135 -5.66 -53.44 -40.14
C ALA A 135 -5.71 -51.90 -40.03
N ASP A 136 -6.01 -51.30 -41.17
CA ASP A 136 -6.18 -49.89 -41.48
C ASP A 136 -7.31 -49.20 -40.69
N ALA A 137 -7.23 -47.86 -40.64
CA ALA A 137 -8.29 -46.83 -40.65
C ALA A 137 -9.56 -47.07 -39.79
N ASP A 138 -10.01 -46.18 -38.92
CA ASP A 138 -10.39 -44.79 -39.19
C ASP A 138 -10.34 -44.01 -37.87
N ALA A 139 -9.55 -42.92 -37.84
CA ALA A 139 -9.62 -41.92 -36.79
C ALA A 139 -10.33 -40.70 -37.37
N ASP A 140 -11.66 -40.73 -37.39
CA ASP A 140 -12.48 -39.54 -37.59
C ASP A 140 -12.42 -38.68 -36.31
N ALA A 141 -11.25 -38.10 -36.06
CA ALA A 141 -11.17 -36.83 -35.36
C ALA A 141 -11.31 -35.79 -36.44
N GLU A 142 -12.52 -35.22 -36.58
CA GLU A 142 -12.73 -33.95 -37.26
C GLU A 142 -11.77 -32.93 -36.65
N ASP A 143 -10.59 -32.82 -37.26
CA ASP A 143 -9.57 -31.82 -37.00
C ASP A 143 -10.12 -30.50 -37.51
N ASP A 144 -10.96 -29.90 -36.68
CA ASP A 144 -11.43 -28.53 -36.84
C ASP A 144 -10.16 -27.66 -36.85
N GLY A 145 -9.75 -27.27 -38.07
CA GLY A 145 -8.44 -26.74 -38.49
C GLY A 145 -8.02 -25.42 -37.87
N GLU A 146 -8.53 -25.12 -36.69
CA GLU A 146 -8.11 -24.03 -35.84
C GLU A 146 -6.82 -24.43 -35.12
N SER A 147 -5.71 -23.81 -35.56
CA SER A 147 -4.37 -23.96 -35.00
C SER A 147 -4.39 -23.95 -33.47
N ASP A 148 -3.63 -24.86 -32.85
CA ASP A 148 -3.47 -24.98 -31.40
C ASP A 148 -3.10 -23.64 -30.72
N VAL A 149 -2.40 -22.77 -31.46
CA VAL A 149 -2.07 -21.40 -31.03
C VAL A 149 -3.32 -20.53 -30.87
N VAL A 150 -4.31 -20.65 -31.75
CA VAL A 150 -5.57 -19.89 -31.69
C VAL A 150 -6.44 -20.39 -30.54
N LYS A 151 -6.48 -21.70 -30.32
CA LYS A 151 -7.14 -22.32 -29.15
C LYS A 151 -6.52 -21.82 -27.84
N ALA A 152 -5.20 -21.76 -27.77
CA ALA A 152 -4.48 -21.21 -26.62
C ALA A 152 -4.77 -19.71 -26.41
N LEU A 153 -4.79 -18.90 -27.48
CA LEU A 153 -5.08 -17.47 -27.40
C LEU A 153 -6.51 -17.21 -26.89
N ARG A 154 -7.49 -18.00 -27.34
CA ARG A 154 -8.88 -17.94 -26.87
C ARG A 154 -8.98 -18.27 -25.38
N ALA A 155 -8.32 -19.35 -24.95
CA ALA A 155 -8.30 -19.75 -23.53
C ALA A 155 -7.69 -18.67 -22.62
N ILE A 156 -6.63 -18.00 -23.10
CA ILE A 156 -6.00 -16.87 -22.39
C ILE A 156 -6.99 -15.69 -22.29
N GLY A 157 -7.66 -15.33 -23.39
CA GLY A 157 -8.67 -14.26 -23.40
C GLY A 157 -9.85 -14.52 -22.45
N GLU A 158 -10.36 -15.74 -22.44
CA GLU A 158 -11.41 -16.17 -21.49
C GLU A 158 -10.92 -16.19 -20.04
N GLY A 159 -9.67 -16.58 -19.82
CA GLY A 159 -9.02 -16.52 -18.50
C GLY A 159 -8.97 -15.09 -17.98
N PHE A 160 -8.60 -14.14 -18.85
CA PHE A 160 -8.52 -12.71 -18.53
C PHE A 160 -9.90 -12.12 -18.21
N LEU A 161 -10.91 -12.35 -19.06
CA LEU A 161 -12.27 -11.84 -18.82
C LEU A 161 -12.86 -12.39 -17.51
N ARG A 162 -12.63 -13.66 -17.18
CA ARG A 162 -13.03 -14.24 -15.89
C ARG A 162 -12.28 -13.62 -14.71
N ALA A 163 -11.02 -13.25 -14.88
CA ALA A 163 -10.26 -12.57 -13.83
C ALA A 163 -10.76 -11.14 -13.60
N GLU A 164 -11.06 -10.40 -14.66
CA GLU A 164 -11.61 -9.04 -14.58
C GLU A 164 -13.03 -9.03 -13.98
N GLN A 165 -13.89 -9.98 -14.35
CA GLN A 165 -15.22 -10.16 -13.74
C GLN A 165 -15.12 -10.35 -12.22
N ARG A 166 -14.23 -11.24 -11.76
CA ARG A 166 -14.02 -11.48 -10.32
C ARG A 166 -13.49 -10.25 -9.60
N ARG A 167 -12.60 -9.47 -10.23
CA ARG A 167 -12.09 -8.21 -9.67
C ARG A 167 -13.21 -7.19 -9.50
N MET A 168 -14.07 -7.03 -10.49
CA MET A 168 -15.23 -6.13 -10.42
C MET A 168 -16.20 -6.55 -9.31
N GLU A 169 -16.50 -7.85 -9.21
CA GLU A 169 -17.39 -8.37 -8.16
C GLU A 169 -16.81 -8.18 -6.76
N ALA A 170 -15.50 -8.43 -6.58
CA ALA A 170 -14.82 -8.21 -5.31
C ALA A 170 -14.83 -6.72 -4.92
N ALA A 171 -14.61 -5.82 -5.89
CA ALA A 171 -14.69 -4.38 -5.66
C ALA A 171 -16.10 -3.97 -5.21
N ARG A 172 -17.14 -4.46 -5.90
CA ARG A 172 -18.54 -4.19 -5.54
C ARG A 172 -18.90 -4.73 -4.16
N LYS A 173 -18.54 -5.97 -3.84
CA LYS A 173 -18.76 -6.57 -2.51
C LYS A 173 -18.09 -5.77 -1.41
N THR A 174 -16.87 -5.28 -1.66
CA THR A 174 -16.14 -4.44 -0.72
C THR A 174 -16.86 -3.11 -0.47
N GLN A 175 -17.33 -2.45 -1.53
CA GLN A 175 -18.11 -1.22 -1.40
C GLN A 175 -19.44 -1.44 -0.68
N GLN A 176 -20.13 -2.53 -0.98
CA GLN A 176 -21.38 -2.92 -0.33
C GLN A 176 -21.18 -3.14 1.17
N MET A 177 -20.15 -3.90 1.57
CA MET A 177 -19.82 -4.12 2.97
C MET A 177 -19.46 -2.81 3.69
N ARG A 178 -18.73 -1.90 3.03
CA ARG A 178 -18.44 -0.56 3.58
C ARG A 178 -19.70 0.25 3.83
N MET A 179 -20.62 0.27 2.86
CA MET A 179 -21.90 0.98 2.99
C MET A 179 -22.77 0.38 4.08
N GLU A 180 -22.87 -0.94 4.13
CA GLU A 180 -23.65 -1.66 5.15
C GLU A 180 -23.11 -1.39 6.56
N MET A 181 -21.79 -1.45 6.74
CA MET A 181 -21.18 -1.16 8.05
C MET A 181 -21.36 0.30 8.45
N ALA A 182 -21.33 1.23 7.49
CA ALA A 182 -21.62 2.65 7.75
C ALA A 182 -23.08 2.86 8.18
N LEU A 183 -24.03 2.21 7.51
CA LEU A 183 -25.45 2.26 7.90
C LEU A 183 -25.67 1.68 9.29
N ARG A 184 -25.12 0.49 9.58
CA ARG A 184 -25.19 -0.12 10.92
C ARG A 184 -24.62 0.79 12.01
N HIS A 185 -23.55 1.52 11.70
CA HIS A 185 -22.97 2.47 12.63
C HIS A 185 -23.93 3.62 12.93
N LEU A 186 -24.53 4.24 11.90
CA LEU A 186 -25.51 5.31 12.08
C LEU A 186 -26.77 4.82 12.80
N ASP A 187 -27.27 3.63 12.47
CA ASP A 187 -28.41 3.01 13.15
C ASP A 187 -28.12 2.76 14.63
N SER A 188 -26.90 2.35 14.98
CA SER A 188 -26.50 2.19 16.38
C SER A 188 -26.50 3.52 17.14
N GLN A 189 -26.01 4.60 16.51
CA GLN A 189 -26.04 5.95 17.10
C GLN A 189 -27.48 6.42 17.29
N ARG A 190 -28.34 6.20 16.29
CA ARG A 190 -29.76 6.51 16.36
C ARG A 190 -30.45 5.80 17.54
N ARG A 191 -30.26 4.48 17.68
CA ARG A 191 -30.85 3.71 18.79
C ARG A 191 -30.38 4.19 20.16
N LEU A 192 -29.12 4.60 20.29
CA LEU A 192 -28.61 5.17 21.55
C LEU A 192 -29.27 6.52 21.86
N MET A 193 -29.48 7.37 20.85
CA MET A 193 -30.20 8.64 21.04
C MET A 193 -31.67 8.40 21.39
N GLU A 194 -32.36 7.49 20.69
CA GLU A 194 -33.76 7.12 20.98
C GLU A 194 -33.89 6.63 22.43
N ALA A 195 -33.03 5.70 22.86
CA ALA A 195 -33.04 5.21 24.25
C ALA A 195 -32.75 6.29 25.30
N LEU A 196 -31.93 7.29 24.96
CA LEU A 196 -31.66 8.42 25.86
C LEU A 196 -32.86 9.37 25.93
N VAL A 197 -33.52 9.64 24.80
CA VAL A 197 -34.73 10.45 24.75
C VAL A 197 -35.86 9.78 25.53
N ASP A 198 -36.10 8.48 25.30
CA ASP A 198 -37.12 7.70 26.02
C ASP A 198 -36.90 7.78 27.53
N ARG A 199 -35.65 7.62 27.98
CA ARG A 199 -35.30 7.71 29.41
C ARG A 199 -35.51 9.10 30.01
N ILE A 200 -35.36 10.16 29.22
CA ILE A 200 -35.65 11.52 29.67
C ILE A 200 -37.17 11.69 29.79
N ILE A 201 -37.94 11.25 28.80
CA ILE A 201 -39.41 11.31 28.84
C ILE A 201 -39.94 10.53 30.05
N ASP A 202 -39.47 9.30 30.26
CA ASP A 202 -39.82 8.46 31.42
C ASP A 202 -39.45 9.09 32.77
N SER A 203 -38.49 10.02 32.80
CA SER A 203 -38.09 10.73 34.03
C SER A 203 -38.91 11.98 34.32
N LEU A 204 -39.72 12.42 33.34
CA LEU A 204 -40.57 13.60 33.41
C LEU A 204 -42.04 13.26 33.67
N GLU A 205 -42.44 12.00 33.47
CA GLU A 205 -43.74 11.42 33.88
C GLU A 205 -43.66 10.79 35.27
#